data_AF-A0A1V9FM43-F1
#
_entry.id   AF-A0A1V9FM43-F1
#
_cell.length_a   1.000
_cell.length_b   1.000
_cell.length_c   1.000
_cell.angle_alpha   90.00
_cell.angle_beta   90.00
_cell.angle_gamma   90.00
#
_symmetry.space_group_name_H-M   'P 1'
#
loop_
_entity.id
_entity.type
_entity.pdbx_description
1 polymer ?
#
loop_
_entity_poly.entity_id
_entity_poly.type
_entity_poly.pdbx_seq_one_letter_code
_entity_poly.pdbx_strand_id
1 'polypeptide(L)'
;MKSNSYFLVTLVDRIYFRILCACLFISATGIIQQSHAQNFVIGGVSYVPCSPSETVVAPFTTTAGGVTTKPYSGLVLIKVSGMGQSAGASLNDAFYFNIPQNPTHEPNFFQLATTTGASVFEFPVNPNTAYRHIVYDVDAGLAVMPPYVPPFRSDSTYTFIINMNTLAPAPSGPAILRLGVSDGFTIDNSGAYTVKVTQLCEGCGKNGDKVLICHNGKEICISQSAVKNHIDHGDVFGHCPVASKESDIEARRETLISGSVLPGKLQVSVSPNPATTSTKIFYELPFECHVVIKVYDLLGKEIATLVNADSKAGHYSKEFNVSAFQKGLYFFRTTVKTKGGVWEKTGKINVVK
;
A
#
# COMPACT_ATOMS: atom_id res chain seq x y z
N MET A 1 19.56 50.21 -67.96
CA MET A 1 19.04 49.96 -66.60
C MET A 1 18.73 48.47 -66.45
N LYS A 2 19.61 47.72 -65.79
CA LYS A 2 19.35 46.34 -65.34
C LYS A 2 19.81 46.28 -63.89
N SER A 3 18.87 46.16 -62.95
CA SER A 3 19.12 46.25 -61.51
C SER A 3 18.69 44.96 -60.80
N ASN A 4 19.68 44.35 -60.15
CA ASN A 4 19.63 43.51 -58.94
C ASN A 4 18.29 42.88 -58.52
N SER A 5 18.16 41.57 -58.76
CA SER A 5 17.13 40.73 -58.13
C SER A 5 17.67 39.40 -57.57
N TYR A 6 18.98 39.30 -57.31
CA TYR A 6 19.59 38.06 -56.81
C TYR A 6 20.20 38.15 -55.40
N PHE A 7 20.03 39.27 -54.69
CA PHE A 7 20.62 39.46 -53.34
C PHE A 7 19.60 39.52 -52.19
N LEU A 8 18.31 39.36 -52.46
CA LEU A 8 17.24 39.44 -51.46
C LEU A 8 16.61 38.09 -51.07
N VAL A 9 17.00 36.98 -51.72
CA VAL A 9 16.44 35.65 -51.45
C VAL A 9 17.32 34.82 -50.50
N THR A 10 18.58 35.19 -50.27
CA THR A 10 19.52 34.42 -49.42
C THR A 10 19.69 34.95 -48.00
N LEU A 11 19.01 36.04 -47.61
CA LEU A 11 19.05 36.58 -46.25
C LEU A 11 17.83 36.18 -45.39
N VAL A 12 16.72 35.77 -46.01
CA VAL A 12 15.47 35.40 -45.30
C VAL A 12 15.49 33.94 -44.85
N ASP A 13 16.18 33.04 -45.56
CA ASP A 13 16.27 31.62 -45.21
C ASP A 13 17.25 31.28 -44.07
N ARG A 14 18.21 32.18 -43.76
CA ARG A 14 19.17 31.95 -42.65
C ARG A 14 18.69 32.47 -41.28
N ILE A 15 17.62 33.26 -41.24
CA ILE A 15 17.02 33.76 -39.99
C ILE A 15 15.86 32.86 -39.54
N TYR A 16 15.15 32.21 -40.48
CA TYR A 16 14.11 31.23 -40.15
C TYR A 16 14.65 29.89 -39.63
N PHE A 17 15.89 29.52 -39.96
CA PHE A 17 16.50 28.26 -39.49
C PHE A 17 17.21 28.36 -38.12
N ARG A 18 17.31 29.56 -37.53
CA ARG A 18 17.90 29.75 -36.17
C ARG A 18 16.91 30.25 -35.11
N ILE A 19 15.66 30.53 -35.49
CA ILE A 19 14.58 30.85 -34.55
C ILE A 19 13.66 29.63 -34.28
N LEU A 20 13.87 28.50 -34.97
CA LEU A 20 13.21 27.23 -34.68
C LEU A 20 13.87 26.37 -33.58
N CYS A 21 14.87 26.92 -32.86
CA CYS A 21 15.58 26.19 -31.79
C CYS A 21 15.43 26.81 -30.39
N ALA A 22 14.55 27.81 -30.22
CA ALA A 22 14.29 28.42 -28.91
C ALA A 22 12.90 29.07 -28.88
N CYS A 23 11.84 28.26 -28.78
CA CYS A 23 10.53 28.59 -28.20
C CYS A 23 9.53 27.46 -28.52
N LEU A 24 9.64 26.35 -27.80
CA LEU A 24 8.55 25.38 -27.65
C LEU A 24 8.65 24.77 -26.24
N PHE A 25 8.40 25.63 -25.26
CA PHE A 25 7.93 25.21 -23.95
C PHE A 25 6.49 25.69 -23.83
N ILE A 26 5.56 24.74 -23.82
CA ILE A 26 4.41 24.59 -22.90
C ILE A 26 3.35 23.73 -23.59
N SER A 27 2.80 22.82 -22.78
CA SER A 27 1.69 21.88 -23.02
C SER A 27 1.94 20.71 -23.97
N ALA A 28 2.91 19.87 -23.62
CA ALA A 28 2.68 18.44 -23.65
C ALA A 28 2.59 17.99 -22.19
N THR A 29 1.41 17.59 -21.74
CA THR A 29 1.25 16.74 -20.55
C THR A 29 1.94 15.41 -20.87
N GLY A 30 3.26 15.43 -20.78
CA GLY A 30 4.09 14.25 -20.72
C GLY A 30 3.72 13.55 -19.43
N ILE A 31 2.82 12.58 -19.55
CA ILE A 31 2.85 11.42 -18.66
C ILE A 31 4.30 10.96 -18.72
N ILE A 32 5.04 11.21 -17.64
CA ILE A 32 6.31 10.53 -17.44
C ILE A 32 5.91 9.07 -17.34
N GLN A 33 5.96 8.37 -18.46
CA GLN A 33 5.93 6.93 -18.48
C GLN A 33 7.28 6.51 -17.91
N GLN A 34 7.36 6.46 -16.57
CA GLN A 34 8.52 5.99 -15.83
C GLN A 34 8.69 4.50 -16.16
N SER A 35 9.49 4.22 -17.18
CA SER A 35 9.88 2.87 -17.59
C SER A 35 11.17 2.41 -16.89
N HIS A 36 11.35 2.79 -15.64
CA HIS A 36 12.34 2.20 -14.74
C HIS A 36 11.60 1.50 -13.63
N ALA A 37 12.11 0.33 -13.22
CA ALA A 37 11.56 -0.48 -12.14
C ALA A 37 11.32 0.43 -10.91
N GLN A 38 10.08 0.86 -10.73
CA GLN A 38 9.71 1.74 -9.63
C GLN A 38 9.85 0.92 -8.35
N ASN A 39 10.68 1.41 -7.44
CA ASN A 39 10.73 0.91 -6.08
C ASN A 39 9.71 1.67 -5.24
N PHE A 40 9.03 0.94 -4.36
CA PHE A 40 8.01 1.48 -3.46
C PHE A 40 8.54 1.41 -2.05
N VAL A 41 8.72 2.56 -1.40
CA VAL A 41 9.13 2.58 0.01
C VAL A 41 7.88 2.52 0.87
N ILE A 42 7.66 1.37 1.51
CA ILE A 42 6.52 1.12 2.38
C ILE A 42 7.09 0.77 3.75
N GLY A 43 6.82 1.62 4.72
CA GLY A 43 7.32 1.40 6.07
C GLY A 43 8.85 1.47 6.21
N GLY A 44 9.52 2.24 5.37
CA GLY A 44 10.98 2.36 5.36
C GLY A 44 11.70 1.18 4.69
N VAL A 45 10.96 0.18 4.21
CA VAL A 45 11.48 -0.94 3.42
C VAL A 45 11.20 -0.67 1.95
N SER A 46 12.20 -0.86 1.09
CA SER A 46 12.03 -0.77 -0.36
C SER A 46 11.33 -2.03 -0.86
N TYR A 47 10.41 -1.90 -1.81
CA TYR A 47 9.74 -3.01 -2.47
C TYR A 47 9.83 -2.85 -3.97
N VAL A 48 10.13 -3.94 -4.68
CA VAL A 48 10.26 -3.95 -6.13
C VAL A 48 9.46 -5.10 -6.75
N PRO A 49 8.99 -4.96 -8.00
CA PRO A 49 8.45 -6.09 -8.75
C PRO A 49 9.45 -7.25 -8.81
N CYS A 50 9.00 -8.45 -8.49
CA CYS A 50 9.85 -9.66 -8.47
C CYS A 50 9.26 -10.83 -9.25
N SER A 51 8.12 -10.66 -9.90
CA SER A 51 7.57 -11.64 -10.84
C SER A 51 6.95 -10.96 -12.05
N PRO A 52 6.86 -11.65 -13.21
CA PRO A 52 6.08 -11.14 -14.33
C PRO A 52 4.62 -10.98 -13.92
N SER A 53 4.06 -9.81 -14.21
CA SER A 53 2.66 -9.52 -13.94
C SER A 53 1.73 -10.52 -14.63
N GLU A 54 0.58 -10.74 -14.01
CA GLU A 54 -0.54 -11.46 -14.57
C GLU A 54 -1.67 -10.48 -14.87
N THR A 55 -2.43 -10.73 -15.95
CA THR A 55 -3.63 -9.95 -16.25
C THR A 55 -4.85 -10.85 -16.11
N VAL A 56 -5.80 -10.39 -15.32
CA VAL A 56 -7.06 -11.06 -15.01
C VAL A 56 -8.20 -10.15 -15.47
N VAL A 57 -9.19 -10.74 -16.16
CA VAL A 57 -10.45 -10.06 -16.44
C VAL A 57 -11.46 -10.49 -15.37
N ALA A 58 -12.11 -9.52 -14.74
CA ALA A 58 -13.15 -9.75 -13.76
C ALA A 58 -14.49 -9.23 -14.29
N PRO A 59 -15.32 -10.11 -14.91
CA PRO A 59 -16.62 -9.73 -15.46
C PRO A 59 -17.59 -9.33 -14.36
N PHE A 60 -18.43 -8.33 -14.63
CA PHE A 60 -19.49 -7.93 -13.69
C PHE A 60 -20.71 -8.86 -13.75
N THR A 61 -20.75 -9.72 -14.75
CA THR A 61 -21.84 -10.66 -15.06
C THR A 61 -21.76 -11.98 -14.31
N THR A 62 -20.74 -12.17 -13.46
CA THR A 62 -20.54 -13.42 -12.71
C THR A 62 -20.08 -13.15 -11.28
N THR A 63 -20.53 -13.95 -10.32
CA THR A 63 -20.08 -13.90 -8.91
C THR A 63 -18.70 -14.51 -8.68
N ALA A 64 -18.18 -15.25 -9.66
CA ALA A 64 -16.82 -15.80 -9.61
C ALA A 64 -15.75 -14.73 -9.85
N GLY A 65 -16.12 -13.64 -10.54
CA GLY A 65 -15.19 -12.61 -10.98
C GLY A 65 -14.04 -13.16 -11.81
N GLY A 66 -12.87 -12.53 -11.68
CA GLY A 66 -11.61 -12.96 -12.23
C GLY A 66 -10.73 -13.61 -11.17
N VAL A 67 -9.93 -14.61 -11.58
CA VAL A 67 -9.09 -15.39 -10.67
C VAL A 67 -7.67 -15.43 -11.22
N THR A 68 -6.67 -15.18 -10.37
CA THR A 68 -5.27 -15.36 -10.75
C THR A 68 -4.93 -16.85 -10.88
N THR A 69 -3.99 -17.16 -11.75
CA THR A 69 -3.39 -18.49 -11.92
C THR A 69 -2.16 -18.65 -11.03
N LYS A 70 -1.49 -17.54 -10.70
CA LYS A 70 -0.33 -17.51 -9.79
C LYS A 70 -0.77 -17.18 -8.38
N PRO A 71 -0.14 -17.78 -7.36
CA PRO A 71 -0.32 -17.35 -5.98
C PRO A 71 0.54 -16.11 -5.68
N TYR A 72 0.04 -15.25 -4.80
CA TYR A 72 0.70 -14.03 -4.33
C TYR A 72 0.71 -13.99 -2.81
N SER A 73 1.65 -13.25 -2.21
CA SER A 73 1.73 -13.07 -0.75
C SER A 73 2.17 -11.66 -0.38
N GLY A 74 1.92 -11.25 0.88
CA GLY A 74 2.41 -9.97 1.39
C GLY A 74 1.89 -8.77 0.59
N LEU A 75 2.79 -8.03 -0.05
CA LEU A 75 2.45 -6.83 -0.82
C LEU A 75 2.28 -7.13 -2.31
N VAL A 76 1.17 -6.68 -2.87
CA VAL A 76 0.82 -6.92 -4.28
C VAL A 76 0.46 -5.61 -4.95
N LEU A 77 1.15 -5.32 -6.05
CA LEU A 77 0.84 -4.19 -6.93
C LEU A 77 -0.34 -4.56 -7.83
N ILE A 78 -1.38 -3.76 -7.76
CA ILE A 78 -2.61 -3.89 -8.53
C ILE A 78 -2.74 -2.66 -9.42
N LYS A 79 -2.89 -2.89 -10.73
CA LYS A 79 -3.39 -1.89 -11.66
C LYS A 79 -4.73 -2.37 -12.18
N VAL A 80 -5.79 -1.66 -11.84
CA VAL A 80 -7.14 -1.90 -12.34
C VAL A 80 -7.50 -0.86 -13.39
N SER A 81 -8.20 -1.29 -14.42
CA SER A 81 -8.79 -0.42 -15.43
C SER A 81 -10.12 -1.01 -15.89
N GLY A 82 -10.97 -0.16 -16.44
CA GLY A 82 -12.26 -0.56 -16.97
C GLY A 82 -13.42 -0.13 -16.08
N MET A 83 -14.60 -0.26 -16.65
CA MET A 83 -15.88 0.08 -16.05
C MET A 83 -16.88 -1.02 -16.38
N GLY A 84 -17.97 -1.04 -15.63
CA GLY A 84 -19.15 -1.79 -16.00
C GLY A 84 -20.42 -1.03 -15.68
N GLN A 85 -21.55 -1.64 -15.98
CA GLN A 85 -22.86 -1.13 -15.63
C GLN A 85 -23.56 -2.10 -14.69
N SER A 86 -24.36 -1.56 -13.78
CA SER A 86 -25.36 -2.30 -13.01
C SER A 86 -26.75 -1.73 -13.25
N ALA A 87 -27.78 -2.50 -12.95
CA ALA A 87 -29.18 -2.12 -13.20
C ALA A 87 -29.43 -1.63 -14.65
N GLY A 88 -28.66 -2.16 -15.62
CA GLY A 88 -28.71 -1.81 -17.04
C GLY A 88 -28.26 -0.39 -17.43
N ALA A 89 -28.02 0.52 -16.48
CA ALA A 89 -27.68 1.91 -16.79
C ALA A 89 -26.59 2.51 -15.90
N SER A 90 -26.50 2.15 -14.62
CA SER A 90 -25.60 2.80 -13.66
C SER A 90 -24.15 2.43 -13.91
N LEU A 91 -23.28 3.40 -14.24
CA LEU A 91 -21.86 3.15 -14.45
C LEU A 91 -21.13 2.93 -13.13
N ASN A 92 -20.23 1.95 -13.10
CA ASN A 92 -19.43 1.61 -11.93
C ASN A 92 -17.96 1.42 -12.36
N ASP A 93 -17.07 2.05 -11.59
CA ASP A 93 -15.63 1.80 -11.65
C ASP A 93 -15.14 1.21 -10.32
N ALA A 94 -13.83 1.00 -10.20
CA ALA A 94 -13.24 0.33 -9.05
C ALA A 94 -13.57 0.96 -7.69
N PHE A 95 -13.88 2.27 -7.62
CA PHE A 95 -13.94 3.01 -6.35
C PHE A 95 -15.03 4.07 -6.23
N TYR A 96 -15.40 4.79 -7.28
CA TYR A 96 -16.11 6.07 -7.18
C TYR A 96 -17.63 5.98 -7.33
N PHE A 97 -18.30 6.65 -6.39
CA PHE A 97 -19.73 6.56 -6.12
C PHE A 97 -20.52 7.85 -6.33
N ASN A 98 -19.86 9.00 -6.54
CA ASN A 98 -20.47 10.33 -6.39
C ASN A 98 -20.04 11.35 -7.45
N ILE A 99 -19.72 10.88 -8.64
CA ILE A 99 -19.48 11.78 -9.76
C ILE A 99 -20.85 12.07 -10.38
N PRO A 100 -21.26 13.34 -10.55
CA PRO A 100 -22.46 13.69 -11.28
C PRO A 100 -22.21 13.47 -12.79
N GLN A 101 -21.97 12.22 -13.17
CA GLN A 101 -21.97 11.78 -14.54
C GLN A 101 -23.30 11.08 -14.79
N ASN A 102 -23.85 11.29 -15.98
CA ASN A 102 -24.99 10.56 -16.48
C ASN A 102 -24.44 9.44 -17.37
N PRO A 103 -24.69 8.17 -17.08
CA PRO A 103 -25.56 7.64 -16.02
C PRO A 103 -24.97 7.69 -14.60
N THR A 104 -25.85 7.79 -13.60
CA THR A 104 -25.53 7.88 -12.17
C THR A 104 -24.76 6.66 -11.69
N HIS A 105 -23.69 6.88 -10.91
CA HIS A 105 -22.97 5.80 -10.24
C HIS A 105 -23.80 5.27 -9.05
N GLU A 106 -23.81 3.96 -8.84
CA GLU A 106 -24.53 3.32 -7.73
C GLU A 106 -23.65 3.31 -6.47
N PRO A 107 -24.01 4.07 -5.41
CA PRO A 107 -23.02 4.44 -4.41
C PRO A 107 -22.65 3.37 -3.38
N ASN A 108 -23.35 2.23 -3.34
CA ASN A 108 -23.32 1.34 -2.19
C ASN A 108 -22.82 -0.09 -2.45
N PHE A 109 -22.62 -0.53 -3.70
CA PHE A 109 -22.53 -1.98 -3.97
C PHE A 109 -21.42 -2.47 -4.92
N PHE A 110 -20.90 -1.67 -5.88
CA PHE A 110 -20.16 -2.24 -7.02
C PHE A 110 -18.66 -1.89 -7.14
N GLN A 111 -17.99 -1.73 -6.00
CA GLN A 111 -16.54 -1.49 -5.95
C GLN A 111 -15.72 -2.76 -6.20
N LEU A 112 -14.45 -2.59 -6.57
CA LEU A 112 -13.51 -3.70 -6.70
C LEU A 112 -13.40 -4.45 -5.36
N ALA A 113 -13.84 -5.70 -5.37
CA ALA A 113 -13.64 -6.66 -4.29
C ALA A 113 -12.40 -7.53 -4.57
N THR A 114 -11.64 -7.80 -3.52
CA THR A 114 -10.38 -8.56 -3.54
C THR A 114 -10.40 -9.57 -2.40
N THR A 115 -10.25 -10.87 -2.69
CA THR A 115 -10.21 -11.92 -1.65
C THR A 115 -9.22 -13.03 -2.00
N THR A 116 -8.91 -13.86 -1.01
CA THR A 116 -8.14 -15.11 -1.15
C THR A 116 -8.99 -16.31 -0.73
N GLY A 117 -8.86 -17.43 -1.44
CA GLY A 117 -9.53 -18.70 -1.09
C GLY A 117 -10.76 -19.05 -1.93
N ALA A 118 -11.64 -19.90 -1.39
CA ALA A 118 -12.80 -20.46 -2.09
C ALA A 118 -14.05 -19.57 -2.07
N SER A 119 -14.02 -18.43 -1.38
CA SER A 119 -15.16 -17.52 -1.29
C SER A 119 -15.47 -16.90 -2.66
N VAL A 120 -16.69 -17.13 -3.13
CA VAL A 120 -17.35 -16.30 -4.15
C VAL A 120 -17.68 -14.93 -3.56
N PHE A 121 -17.84 -13.92 -4.40
CA PHE A 121 -18.24 -12.59 -3.93
C PHE A 121 -19.70 -12.63 -3.47
N GLU A 122 -19.91 -12.94 -2.19
CA GLU A 122 -21.22 -12.96 -1.54
C GLU A 122 -21.48 -11.68 -0.76
N PHE A 123 -22.69 -11.17 -0.90
CA PHE A 123 -23.12 -9.97 -0.21
C PHE A 123 -23.41 -10.25 1.28
N PRO A 124 -22.96 -9.41 2.23
CA PRO A 124 -22.06 -8.26 2.07
C PRO A 124 -20.56 -8.62 2.29
N VAL A 125 -19.68 -8.26 1.36
CA VAL A 125 -18.22 -8.53 1.44
C VAL A 125 -17.45 -7.53 2.30
N ASN A 126 -18.03 -7.12 3.45
CA ASN A 126 -17.52 -5.99 4.23
C ASN A 126 -16.03 -6.07 4.65
N PRO A 127 -15.34 -7.23 4.77
CA PRO A 127 -13.91 -7.17 4.99
C PRO A 127 -13.04 -7.16 3.73
N ASN A 128 -13.56 -7.39 2.51
CA ASN A 128 -12.77 -7.71 1.30
C ASN A 128 -12.90 -6.67 0.17
N THR A 129 -13.40 -5.46 0.46
CA THR A 129 -13.39 -4.36 -0.51
C THR A 129 -11.97 -3.80 -0.65
N ALA A 130 -11.49 -3.61 -1.88
CA ALA A 130 -10.07 -3.32 -2.14
C ALA A 130 -9.54 -2.12 -1.34
N TYR A 131 -10.35 -1.06 -1.21
CA TYR A 131 -10.00 0.18 -0.47
C TYR A 131 -9.61 -0.09 1.00
N ARG A 132 -10.05 -1.20 1.61
CA ARG A 132 -9.71 -1.60 2.97
C ARG A 132 -8.33 -2.22 3.13
N HIS A 133 -7.66 -2.51 2.02
CA HIS A 133 -6.37 -3.20 2.00
C HIS A 133 -5.28 -2.37 1.33
N ILE A 134 -5.60 -1.19 0.78
CA ILE A 134 -4.63 -0.33 0.11
C ILE A 134 -3.69 0.29 1.13
N VAL A 135 -2.40 0.02 0.96
CA VAL A 135 -1.30 0.54 1.79
C VAL A 135 -0.41 1.53 1.04
N TYR A 136 -0.55 1.62 -0.28
CA TYR A 136 0.15 2.60 -1.10
C TYR A 136 -0.68 2.99 -2.32
N ASP A 137 -0.79 4.29 -2.57
CA ASP A 137 -1.37 4.86 -3.78
C ASP A 137 -0.23 5.16 -4.75
N VAL A 138 -0.13 4.39 -5.83
CA VAL A 138 0.96 4.52 -6.80
C VAL A 138 0.75 5.75 -7.68
N ASP A 139 -0.50 6.07 -8.00
CA ASP A 139 -0.82 7.24 -8.81
C ASP A 139 -0.55 8.55 -8.06
N ALA A 140 -0.69 8.54 -6.73
CA ALA A 140 -0.30 9.66 -5.86
C ALA A 140 1.16 9.59 -5.36
N GLY A 141 1.86 8.46 -5.58
CA GLY A 141 3.24 8.25 -5.16
C GLY A 141 3.47 8.27 -3.65
N LEU A 142 2.52 7.75 -2.86
CA LEU A 142 2.59 7.82 -1.39
C LEU A 142 1.97 6.62 -0.67
N ALA A 143 2.53 6.30 0.50
CA ALA A 143 1.95 5.32 1.43
C ALA A 143 0.68 5.87 2.09
N VAL A 144 -0.34 5.02 2.24
CA VAL A 144 -1.66 5.38 2.73
C VAL A 144 -2.12 4.46 3.85
N MET A 145 -3.10 4.91 4.62
CA MET A 145 -3.73 4.11 5.67
C MET A 145 -5.08 3.58 5.18
N PRO A 146 -5.28 2.26 5.12
CA PRO A 146 -6.60 1.71 4.88
C PRO A 146 -7.57 2.01 6.05
N PRO A 147 -8.88 2.25 5.79
CA PRO A 147 -9.49 2.32 4.48
C PRO A 147 -9.08 3.59 3.71
N TYR A 148 -8.71 3.42 2.45
CA TYR A 148 -8.26 4.51 1.58
C TYR A 148 -8.86 4.35 0.18
N VAL A 149 -9.48 5.42 -0.32
CA VAL A 149 -10.02 5.51 -1.68
C VAL A 149 -9.08 6.41 -2.50
N PRO A 150 -8.38 5.89 -3.53
CA PRO A 150 -7.54 6.69 -4.42
C PRO A 150 -8.36 7.81 -5.08
N PRO A 151 -7.81 9.01 -5.38
CA PRO A 151 -8.49 10.11 -6.05
C PRO A 151 -9.17 9.72 -7.37
N PHE A 152 -10.28 10.38 -7.73
CA PHE A 152 -11.04 10.05 -8.94
C PHE A 152 -10.21 10.30 -10.19
N ARG A 153 -10.31 9.38 -11.14
CA ARG A 153 -9.64 9.47 -12.42
C ARG A 153 -10.62 9.26 -13.56
N SER A 154 -10.64 10.21 -14.49
CA SER A 154 -11.51 10.17 -15.67
C SER A 154 -11.18 9.05 -16.65
N ASP A 155 -10.02 8.41 -16.52
CA ASP A 155 -9.61 7.24 -17.30
C ASP A 155 -9.96 5.91 -16.62
N SER A 156 -10.64 5.95 -15.47
CA SER A 156 -11.04 4.80 -14.65
C SER A 156 -9.93 3.78 -14.45
N THR A 157 -8.69 4.27 -14.35
CA THR A 157 -7.51 3.45 -14.15
C THR A 157 -6.90 3.80 -12.80
N TYR A 158 -6.66 2.81 -11.96
CA TYR A 158 -6.11 3.02 -10.63
C TYR A 158 -4.94 2.05 -10.40
N THR A 159 -3.83 2.57 -9.91
CA THR A 159 -2.65 1.80 -9.56
C THR A 159 -2.36 1.95 -8.07
N PHE A 160 -2.34 0.84 -7.34
CA PHE A 160 -2.18 0.83 -5.89
C PHE A 160 -1.57 -0.49 -5.41
N ILE A 161 -1.09 -0.50 -4.17
CA ILE A 161 -0.53 -1.70 -3.53
C ILE A 161 -1.45 -2.10 -2.39
N ILE A 162 -1.81 -3.38 -2.35
CA ILE A 162 -2.54 -3.96 -1.22
C ILE A 162 -1.63 -4.82 -0.35
N ASN A 163 -1.99 -4.94 0.93
CA ASN A 163 -1.42 -5.92 1.83
C ASN A 163 -2.37 -7.12 1.98
N MET A 164 -2.00 -8.26 1.39
CA MET A 164 -2.80 -9.49 1.41
C MET A 164 -3.06 -10.02 2.82
N ASN A 165 -2.17 -9.74 3.79
CA ASN A 165 -2.34 -10.20 5.17
C ASN A 165 -3.49 -9.50 5.89
N THR A 166 -4.06 -8.45 5.28
CA THR A 166 -5.21 -7.72 5.82
C THR A 166 -6.55 -8.21 5.26
N LEU A 167 -6.53 -9.13 4.28
CA LEU A 167 -7.73 -9.77 3.74
C LEU A 167 -8.41 -10.64 4.80
N ALA A 168 -9.72 -10.92 4.64
CA ALA A 168 -10.44 -11.84 5.50
C ALA A 168 -11.08 -13.00 4.70
N PRO A 169 -10.67 -14.25 4.94
CA PRO A 169 -9.61 -14.66 5.87
C PRO A 169 -8.23 -14.25 5.36
N ALA A 170 -7.32 -13.94 6.28
CA ALA A 170 -5.93 -13.65 5.93
C ALA A 170 -5.26 -14.96 5.48
N PRO A 171 -4.53 -14.98 4.36
CA PRO A 171 -3.85 -16.17 3.89
C PRO A 171 -2.65 -16.49 4.80
N SER A 172 -2.41 -17.77 5.09
CA SER A 172 -1.25 -18.23 5.86
C SER A 172 0.04 -18.31 5.03
N GLY A 173 -0.02 -17.96 3.75
CA GLY A 173 1.07 -18.02 2.79
C GLY A 173 0.64 -17.53 1.40
N PRO A 174 1.38 -17.86 0.33
CA PRO A 174 0.98 -17.51 -1.02
C PRO A 174 -0.42 -18.05 -1.36
N ALA A 175 -1.29 -17.18 -1.87
CA ALA A 175 -2.68 -17.51 -2.18
C ALA A 175 -3.11 -16.92 -3.52
N ILE A 176 -4.06 -17.60 -4.17
CA ILE A 176 -4.71 -17.12 -5.39
C ILE A 176 -5.59 -15.91 -5.04
N LEU A 177 -5.48 -14.83 -5.83
CA LEU A 177 -6.37 -13.68 -5.73
C LEU A 177 -7.62 -13.91 -6.57
N ARG A 178 -8.76 -13.55 -5.99
CA ARG A 178 -10.02 -13.34 -6.69
C ARG A 178 -10.34 -11.86 -6.71
N LEU A 179 -10.78 -11.39 -7.87
CA LEU A 179 -11.05 -9.98 -8.17
C LEU A 179 -12.44 -9.88 -8.79
N GLY A 180 -13.27 -8.94 -8.36
CA GLY A 180 -14.64 -8.87 -8.87
C GLY A 180 -15.43 -7.70 -8.32
N VAL A 181 -16.74 -7.77 -8.53
CA VAL A 181 -17.73 -6.82 -8.00
C VAL A 181 -18.64 -7.52 -6.99
N SER A 182 -19.16 -6.76 -6.04
CA SER A 182 -20.04 -7.24 -4.98
C SER A 182 -21.51 -6.95 -5.28
N ASP A 183 -22.07 -7.60 -6.30
CA ASP A 183 -23.46 -7.34 -6.68
C ASP A 183 -24.47 -8.32 -6.07
N GLY A 184 -24.14 -9.61 -5.99
CA GLY A 184 -25.10 -10.64 -5.63
C GLY A 184 -26.18 -10.90 -6.70
N PHE A 185 -26.47 -9.94 -7.58
CA PHE A 185 -27.34 -10.07 -8.75
C PHE A 185 -26.59 -9.63 -10.02
N THR A 186 -25.99 -10.57 -10.74
CA THR A 186 -25.11 -10.22 -11.87
C THR A 186 -25.80 -10.27 -13.25
N ILE A 187 -27.12 -10.48 -13.27
CA ILE A 187 -27.89 -10.74 -14.51
C ILE A 187 -28.20 -9.46 -15.31
N ASP A 188 -28.24 -8.32 -14.65
CA ASP A 188 -28.51 -6.99 -15.17
C ASP A 188 -27.23 -6.13 -15.31
N ASN A 189 -26.08 -6.78 -15.17
CA ASN A 189 -24.77 -6.16 -15.27
C ASN A 189 -24.17 -6.26 -16.67
N SER A 190 -23.26 -5.34 -16.96
CA SER A 190 -22.42 -5.39 -18.15
C SER A 190 -21.00 -4.90 -17.83
N GLY A 191 -20.04 -5.20 -18.70
CA GLY A 191 -18.65 -4.76 -18.54
C GLY A 191 -17.79 -5.63 -17.62
N ALA A 192 -16.58 -5.16 -17.36
CA ALA A 192 -15.55 -5.90 -16.63
C ALA A 192 -14.42 -4.98 -16.15
N TYR A 193 -13.73 -5.41 -15.09
CA TYR A 193 -12.41 -4.90 -14.78
C TYR A 193 -11.34 -5.70 -15.53
N THR A 194 -10.34 -4.99 -16.05
CA THR A 194 -9.05 -5.58 -16.40
C THR A 194 -8.07 -5.25 -15.28
N VAL A 195 -7.59 -6.29 -14.59
CA VAL A 195 -6.72 -6.17 -13.43
C VAL A 195 -5.37 -6.79 -13.72
N LYS A 196 -4.32 -5.99 -13.64
CA LYS A 196 -2.94 -6.45 -13.71
C LYS A 196 -2.37 -6.58 -12.29
N VAL A 197 -1.94 -7.78 -11.94
CA VAL A 197 -1.45 -8.16 -10.62
C VAL A 197 0.04 -8.46 -10.70
N THR A 198 0.84 -7.89 -9.79
CA THR A 198 2.30 -8.08 -9.76
C THR A 198 2.78 -8.30 -8.33
N GLN A 199 3.55 -9.37 -8.09
CA GLN A 199 4.16 -9.61 -6.79
C GLN A 199 5.23 -8.55 -6.52
N LEU A 200 5.18 -7.95 -5.33
CA LEU A 200 6.28 -7.14 -4.82
C LEU A 200 7.09 -7.94 -3.82
N CYS A 201 8.41 -7.77 -3.87
CA CYS A 201 9.34 -8.37 -2.91
C CYS A 201 10.20 -7.28 -2.30
N GLU A 202 10.73 -7.56 -1.11
CA GLU A 202 11.68 -6.68 -0.45
C GLU A 202 12.88 -6.40 -1.36
N GLY A 203 13.16 -5.12 -1.49
CA GLY A 203 14.21 -4.57 -2.32
C GLY A 203 15.53 -4.46 -1.55
N CYS A 204 16.63 -4.52 -2.27
CA CYS A 204 17.98 -4.42 -1.71
C CYS A 204 18.91 -3.64 -2.65
N GLY A 205 20.16 -3.45 -2.21
CA GLY A 205 21.16 -2.70 -2.96
C GLY A 205 21.08 -1.20 -2.70
N LYS A 206 22.04 -0.44 -3.23
CA LYS A 206 22.20 1.00 -2.94
C LYS A 206 20.97 1.83 -3.32
N ASN A 207 20.27 1.40 -4.36
CA ASN A 207 19.08 2.09 -4.87
C ASN A 207 17.78 1.35 -4.49
N GLY A 208 17.84 0.23 -3.76
CA GLY A 208 16.65 -0.57 -3.45
C GLY A 208 15.94 -1.14 -4.68
N ASP A 209 16.65 -1.30 -5.80
CA ASP A 209 16.16 -1.69 -7.13
C ASP A 209 16.36 -3.18 -7.46
N LYS A 210 17.04 -3.90 -6.57
CA LYS A 210 17.29 -5.35 -6.65
C LYS A 210 16.39 -6.10 -5.69
N VAL A 211 16.28 -7.42 -5.84
CA VAL A 211 15.45 -8.28 -5.01
C VAL A 211 16.30 -8.96 -3.94
N LEU A 212 15.86 -8.87 -2.69
CA LEU A 212 16.42 -9.62 -1.57
C LEU A 212 15.91 -11.05 -1.61
N ILE A 213 16.82 -12.03 -1.55
CA ILE A 213 16.48 -13.45 -1.43
C ILE A 213 17.41 -14.15 -0.43
N CYS A 214 16.96 -15.29 0.07
CA CYS A 214 17.77 -16.25 0.79
C CYS A 214 18.21 -17.36 -0.17
N HIS A 215 19.52 -17.50 -0.33
CA HIS A 215 20.15 -18.56 -1.11
C HIS A 215 21.04 -19.40 -0.18
N ASN A 216 20.68 -20.66 0.03
CA ASN A 216 21.45 -21.59 0.88
C ASN A 216 21.80 -21.03 2.27
N GLY A 217 20.85 -20.36 2.94
CA GLY A 217 21.05 -19.77 4.26
C GLY A 217 21.83 -18.45 4.26
N LYS A 218 22.18 -17.92 3.08
CA LYS A 218 22.81 -16.61 2.92
C LYS A 218 21.89 -15.63 2.20
N GLU A 219 21.71 -14.46 2.79
CA GLU A 219 20.99 -13.36 2.17
C GLU A 219 21.84 -12.76 1.03
N ILE A 220 21.25 -12.69 -0.16
CA ILE A 220 21.90 -12.12 -1.35
C ILE A 220 20.96 -11.15 -2.05
N CYS A 221 21.58 -10.24 -2.81
CA CYS A 221 20.88 -9.17 -3.50
C CYS A 221 21.03 -9.34 -5.02
N ILE A 222 19.95 -9.68 -5.71
CA ILE A 222 19.98 -10.09 -7.11
C ILE A 222 19.16 -9.15 -8.01
N SER A 223 19.51 -9.06 -9.29
CA SER A 223 18.69 -8.31 -10.26
C SER A 223 17.33 -8.98 -10.46
N GLN A 224 16.30 -8.18 -10.76
CA GLN A 224 14.96 -8.70 -11.08
C GLN A 224 14.98 -9.78 -12.18
N SER A 225 15.84 -9.63 -13.18
CA SER A 225 16.03 -10.61 -14.27
C SER A 225 16.57 -11.97 -13.80
N ALA A 226 17.27 -12.02 -12.67
CA ALA A 226 17.85 -13.25 -12.12
C ALA A 226 16.87 -13.99 -11.21
N VAL A 227 15.80 -13.34 -10.76
CA VAL A 227 14.85 -13.89 -9.78
C VAL A 227 14.30 -15.23 -10.23
N LYS A 228 13.85 -15.35 -11.48
CA LYS A 228 13.25 -16.59 -12.00
C LYS A 228 14.19 -17.78 -11.79
N ASN A 229 15.46 -17.66 -12.18
CA ASN A 229 16.42 -18.75 -12.07
C ASN A 229 16.69 -19.13 -10.61
N HIS A 230 16.81 -18.13 -9.72
CA HIS A 230 17.03 -18.38 -8.29
C HIS A 230 15.84 -19.11 -7.64
N ILE A 231 14.62 -18.64 -7.89
CA ILE A 231 13.40 -19.26 -7.34
C ILE A 231 13.19 -20.67 -7.92
N ASP A 232 13.46 -20.87 -9.21
CA ASP A 232 13.42 -22.19 -9.84
C ASP A 232 14.45 -23.17 -9.24
N HIS A 233 15.49 -22.65 -8.58
CA HIS A 233 16.54 -23.41 -7.91
C HIS A 233 16.29 -23.57 -6.39
N GLY A 234 15.12 -23.16 -5.89
CA GLY A 234 14.71 -23.35 -4.49
C GLY A 234 15.08 -22.22 -3.53
N ASP A 235 15.54 -21.08 -4.04
CA ASP A 235 15.76 -19.90 -3.21
C ASP A 235 14.43 -19.29 -2.75
N VAL A 236 14.46 -18.63 -1.59
CA VAL A 236 13.27 -18.06 -0.96
C VAL A 236 13.35 -16.53 -1.00
N PHE A 237 12.24 -15.85 -1.23
CA PHE A 237 12.18 -14.39 -1.17
C PHE A 237 12.47 -13.86 0.24
N GLY A 238 13.19 -12.74 0.31
CA GLY A 238 13.48 -12.04 1.56
C GLY A 238 14.61 -12.66 2.38
N HIS A 239 14.53 -12.45 3.70
CA HIS A 239 15.53 -12.87 4.66
C HIS A 239 15.58 -14.39 4.85
N CYS A 240 16.72 -14.90 5.31
CA CYS A 240 16.84 -16.34 5.54
C CYS A 240 16.04 -16.82 6.75
N PRO A 241 15.30 -17.94 6.63
CA PRO A 241 14.70 -18.62 7.77
C PRO A 241 15.78 -18.92 8.81
N VAL A 242 15.50 -18.60 10.07
CA VAL A 242 16.45 -18.83 11.16
C VAL A 242 16.60 -20.34 11.35
N ALA A 243 17.82 -20.88 11.17
CA ALA A 243 18.09 -22.25 11.54
C ALA A 243 17.86 -22.41 13.05
N SER A 244 17.14 -23.45 13.45
CA SER A 244 16.68 -23.71 14.82
C SER A 244 17.81 -24.01 15.81
N LYS A 245 18.62 -23.00 16.15
CA LYS A 245 19.54 -23.03 17.30
C LYS A 245 19.11 -21.97 18.30
N GLU A 246 18.68 -22.46 19.47
CA GLU A 246 18.09 -21.67 20.57
C GLU A 246 18.96 -20.49 21.04
N SER A 247 20.29 -20.60 20.91
CA SER A 247 21.25 -19.54 21.28
C SER A 247 21.32 -18.38 20.28
N ASP A 248 21.00 -18.63 19.01
CA ASP A 248 21.05 -17.61 17.95
C ASP A 248 19.71 -16.86 17.87
N ILE A 249 18.66 -17.39 18.51
CA ILE A 249 17.32 -16.80 18.57
C ILE A 249 17.30 -15.55 19.46
N GLU A 250 18.04 -15.52 20.57
CA GLU A 250 17.98 -14.38 21.51
C GLU A 250 18.78 -13.17 20.99
N ALA A 251 19.98 -13.40 20.45
CA ALA A 251 20.79 -12.33 19.85
C ALA A 251 20.16 -11.75 18.58
N ARG A 252 19.41 -12.57 17.80
CA ARG A 252 18.67 -12.09 16.63
C ARG A 252 17.25 -11.64 16.96
N ARG A 253 16.68 -11.93 18.14
CA ARG A 253 15.38 -11.37 18.57
C ARG A 253 15.43 -9.86 18.72
N GLU A 254 16.55 -9.33 19.23
CA GLU A 254 16.80 -7.88 19.27
C GLU A 254 16.96 -7.29 17.86
N THR A 255 17.36 -8.09 16.87
CA THR A 255 17.60 -7.61 15.48
C THR A 255 16.38 -7.81 14.55
N LEU A 256 15.59 -8.87 14.71
CA LEU A 256 14.40 -9.21 13.89
C LEU A 256 13.17 -8.37 14.24
N ILE A 257 13.09 -7.82 15.45
CA ILE A 257 12.03 -6.87 15.85
C ILE A 257 12.17 -5.53 15.08
N SER A 258 13.33 -5.27 14.47
CA SER A 258 13.62 -4.02 13.78
C SER A 258 13.55 -4.09 12.24
N GLY A 259 13.19 -5.20 11.59
CA GLY A 259 13.40 -5.27 10.13
C GLY A 259 12.60 -6.19 9.19
N SER A 260 11.82 -7.20 9.60
CA SER A 260 11.32 -8.17 8.59
C SER A 260 9.87 -8.64 8.68
N VAL A 261 9.08 -8.16 9.65
CA VAL A 261 7.61 -8.32 9.60
C VAL A 261 6.99 -6.98 9.95
N LEU A 262 6.72 -6.19 8.91
CA LEU A 262 5.92 -4.97 9.07
C LEU A 262 4.56 -5.37 9.66
N PRO A 263 4.09 -4.71 10.73
CA PRO A 263 2.78 -5.00 11.26
C PRO A 263 1.72 -4.77 10.19
N GLY A 264 0.70 -5.62 10.14
CA GLY A 264 -0.37 -5.51 9.13
C GLY A 264 -1.42 -4.44 9.46
N LYS A 265 -1.37 -3.84 10.66
CA LYS A 265 -2.40 -2.94 11.19
C LYS A 265 -1.84 -2.03 12.27
N LEU A 266 -2.48 -0.87 12.45
CA LEU A 266 -2.26 -0.03 13.62
C LEU A 266 -2.82 -0.72 14.87
N GLN A 267 -1.94 -0.99 15.83
CA GLN A 267 -2.32 -1.53 17.14
C GLN A 267 -1.59 -0.79 18.25
N VAL A 268 -2.23 -0.76 19.42
CA VAL A 268 -1.61 -0.29 20.64
C VAL A 268 -2.10 -1.12 21.83
N SER A 269 -1.19 -1.47 22.71
CA SER A 269 -1.45 -2.18 23.96
C SER A 269 -0.56 -1.66 25.07
N VAL A 270 -0.87 -2.02 26.32
CA VAL A 270 -0.09 -1.61 27.49
C VAL A 270 0.17 -2.83 28.37
N SER A 271 1.42 -3.01 28.80
CA SER A 271 1.82 -4.12 29.68
C SER A 271 3.10 -3.79 30.47
N PRO A 272 3.19 -4.12 31.77
CA PRO A 272 2.13 -4.71 32.61
C PRO A 272 1.02 -3.71 32.91
N ASN A 273 -0.22 -4.20 33.02
CA ASN A 273 -1.37 -3.44 33.47
C ASN A 273 -2.25 -4.36 34.33
N PRO A 274 -2.31 -4.18 35.66
CA PRO A 274 -1.95 -2.97 36.41
C PRO A 274 -0.44 -2.66 36.51
N ALA A 275 -0.11 -1.38 36.60
CA ALA A 275 1.25 -0.83 36.69
C ALA A 275 1.63 -0.52 38.14
N THR A 276 2.82 -0.93 38.57
CA THR A 276 3.35 -0.70 39.93
C THR A 276 4.34 0.46 39.98
N THR A 277 5.43 0.38 39.22
CA THR A 277 6.48 1.42 39.14
C THR A 277 6.70 1.90 37.71
N SER A 278 6.52 1.02 36.73
CA SER A 278 6.44 1.39 35.31
C SER A 278 5.52 0.46 34.54
N THR A 279 5.12 0.90 33.35
CA THR A 279 4.47 0.09 32.33
C THR A 279 5.06 0.42 30.96
N LYS A 280 4.83 -0.41 29.95
CA LYS A 280 5.21 -0.11 28.57
C LYS A 280 3.97 -0.02 27.70
N ILE A 281 3.91 1.00 26.87
CA ILE A 281 2.96 1.11 25.77
C ILE A 281 3.63 0.52 24.53
N PHE A 282 3.08 -0.57 24.01
CA PHE A 282 3.50 -1.20 22.77
C PHE A 282 2.62 -0.68 21.65
N TYR A 283 3.21 -0.29 20.53
CA TYR A 283 2.46 0.19 19.37
C TYR A 283 3.09 -0.29 18.07
N GLU A 284 2.22 -0.61 17.11
CA GLU A 284 2.57 -1.18 15.82
C GLU A 284 2.20 -0.18 14.72
N LEU A 285 3.18 0.16 13.87
CA LEU A 285 3.00 1.10 12.77
C LEU A 285 3.19 0.35 11.45
N PRO A 286 2.15 0.16 10.62
CA PRO A 286 2.25 -0.54 9.33
C PRO A 286 2.96 0.29 8.25
N PHE A 287 3.12 1.60 8.46
CA PHE A 287 3.75 2.56 7.55
C PHE A 287 4.40 3.70 8.34
N GLU A 288 5.23 4.49 7.66
CA GLU A 288 5.81 5.71 8.23
C GLU A 288 4.73 6.77 8.49
N CYS A 289 4.70 7.34 9.69
CA CYS A 289 3.67 8.28 10.11
C CYS A 289 4.10 9.13 11.32
N HIS A 290 3.39 10.23 11.55
CA HIS A 290 3.58 11.05 12.73
C HIS A 290 2.76 10.50 13.90
N VAL A 291 3.42 10.09 14.99
CA VAL A 291 2.79 9.44 16.14
C VAL A 291 2.89 10.32 17.38
N VAL A 292 1.75 10.49 18.05
CA VAL A 292 1.64 11.19 19.33
C VAL A 292 1.02 10.25 20.35
N ILE A 293 1.73 9.97 21.45
CA ILE A 293 1.21 9.21 22.59
C ILE A 293 1.26 10.12 23.81
N LYS A 294 0.08 10.42 24.35
CA LYS A 294 -0.09 11.27 25.53
C LYS A 294 -0.83 10.51 26.62
N VAL A 295 -0.53 10.83 27.87
CA VAL A 295 -1.18 10.25 29.06
C VAL A 295 -1.98 11.35 29.75
N TYR A 296 -3.16 10.98 30.24
CA TYR A 296 -4.15 11.85 30.87
C TYR A 296 -4.63 11.25 32.19
N ASP A 297 -4.99 12.11 33.13
CA ASP A 297 -5.72 11.72 34.34
C ASP A 297 -7.23 11.55 34.09
N LEU A 298 -7.99 11.21 35.14
CA LEU A 298 -9.45 11.04 35.09
C LEU A 298 -10.22 12.31 34.67
N LEU A 299 -9.64 13.49 34.88
CA LEU A 299 -10.25 14.77 34.53
C LEU A 299 -9.91 15.18 33.09
N GLY A 300 -9.13 14.37 32.37
CA GLY A 300 -8.68 14.67 31.01
C GLY A 300 -7.51 15.64 30.96
N LYS A 301 -6.85 15.94 32.08
CA LYS A 301 -5.63 16.75 32.08
C LYS A 301 -4.47 15.92 31.54
N GLU A 302 -3.75 16.46 30.57
CA GLU A 302 -2.51 15.85 30.08
C GLU A 302 -1.44 15.87 31.18
N ILE A 303 -0.89 14.70 31.49
CA ILE A 303 0.12 14.52 32.53
C ILE A 303 1.48 14.09 31.98
N ALA A 304 1.52 13.56 30.76
CA ALA A 304 2.76 13.24 30.07
C ALA A 304 2.57 13.18 28.55
N THR A 305 3.59 13.60 27.79
CA THR A 305 3.75 13.25 26.38
C THR A 305 4.89 12.22 26.28
N LEU A 306 4.58 11.00 25.84
CA LEU A 306 5.54 9.89 25.77
C LEU A 306 6.20 9.77 24.40
N VAL A 307 5.43 10.06 23.34
CA VAL A 307 5.89 10.05 21.95
C VAL A 307 5.27 11.26 21.25
N ASN A 308 6.07 11.96 20.46
CA ASN A 308 5.64 13.01 19.55
C ASN A 308 6.70 13.13 18.44
N ALA A 309 6.65 12.22 17.48
CA ALA A 309 7.70 12.09 16.47
C ALA A 309 7.18 11.43 15.19
N ASP A 310 7.87 11.70 14.08
CA ASP A 310 7.77 10.92 12.86
C ASP A 310 8.51 9.59 13.06
N SER A 311 7.78 8.49 12.89
CA SER A 311 8.26 7.12 13.09
C SER A 311 8.06 6.32 11.82
N LYS A 312 9.04 5.48 11.48
CA LYS A 312 8.93 4.50 10.38
C LYS A 312 7.89 3.42 10.71
N ALA A 313 7.62 2.51 9.76
CA ALA A 313 6.87 1.31 10.13
C ALA A 313 7.70 0.42 11.03
N GLY A 314 7.03 -0.31 11.91
CA GLY A 314 7.67 -1.26 12.80
C GLY A 314 6.89 -1.45 14.09
N HIS A 315 7.51 -2.23 14.97
CA HIS A 315 7.04 -2.50 16.32
C HIS A 315 7.81 -1.62 17.29
N TYR A 316 7.10 -0.89 18.12
CA TYR A 316 7.69 0.06 19.06
C TYR A 316 7.20 -0.23 20.47
N SER A 317 8.03 0.14 21.45
CA SER A 317 7.62 0.20 22.84
C SER A 317 8.13 1.49 23.48
N LYS A 318 7.30 2.10 24.32
CA LYS A 318 7.68 3.26 25.12
C LYS A 318 7.36 3.01 26.59
N GLU A 319 8.39 3.07 27.43
CA GLU A 319 8.22 2.96 28.87
C GLU A 319 7.59 4.24 29.44
N PHE A 320 6.67 4.04 30.38
CA PHE A 320 6.04 5.06 31.20
C PHE A 320 6.28 4.74 32.67
N ASN A 321 7.09 5.55 33.33
CA ASN A 321 7.33 5.45 34.76
C ASN A 321 6.12 6.02 35.52
N VAL A 322 5.43 5.17 36.29
CA VAL A 322 4.23 5.55 37.05
C VAL A 322 4.53 5.88 38.51
N SER A 323 5.79 5.82 38.94
CA SER A 323 6.18 5.89 40.36
C SER A 323 5.84 7.22 41.04
N ALA A 324 5.70 8.30 40.26
CA ALA A 324 5.34 9.63 40.74
C ALA A 324 3.82 9.90 40.74
N PHE A 325 3.02 8.95 40.26
CA PHE A 325 1.57 9.12 40.10
C PHE A 325 0.83 8.38 41.21
N GLN A 326 -0.30 8.95 41.65
CA GLN A 326 -1.14 8.32 42.65
C GLN A 326 -1.81 7.06 42.09
N LYS A 327 -2.06 6.07 42.95
CA LYS A 327 -2.96 4.95 42.66
C LYS A 327 -4.26 5.45 42.02
N GLY A 328 -4.62 4.86 40.89
CA GLY A 328 -5.82 5.27 40.16
C GLY A 328 -5.81 4.87 38.70
N LEU A 329 -6.87 5.28 38.02
CA LEU A 329 -7.06 5.04 36.59
C LEU A 329 -6.54 6.24 35.80
N TYR A 330 -5.70 5.96 34.81
CA TYR A 330 -5.21 6.91 33.83
C TYR A 330 -5.55 6.43 32.42
N PHE A 331 -5.48 7.34 31.47
CA PHE A 331 -5.72 7.03 30.06
C PHE A 331 -4.50 7.42 29.24
N PHE A 332 -4.15 6.60 28.26
CA PHE A 332 -3.29 7.07 27.18
C PHE A 332 -4.11 7.24 25.91
N ARG A 333 -3.78 8.26 25.12
CA ARG A 333 -4.29 8.44 23.76
C ARG A 333 -3.15 8.37 22.79
N THR A 334 -3.26 7.47 21.83
CA THR A 334 -2.39 7.38 20.67
C THR A 334 -3.09 8.02 19.48
N THR A 335 -2.44 9.00 18.87
CA THR A 335 -2.87 9.66 17.63
C THR A 335 -1.83 9.41 16.57
N VAL A 336 -2.25 8.90 15.42
CA VAL A 336 -1.40 8.66 14.26
C VAL A 336 -1.93 9.51 13.12
N LYS A 337 -1.11 10.46 12.66
CA LYS A 337 -1.46 11.35 11.55
C LYS A 337 -0.77 10.87 10.29
N THR A 338 -1.56 10.75 9.23
CA THR A 338 -1.10 10.41 7.88
C THR A 338 -1.70 11.38 6.87
N LYS A 339 -1.25 11.31 5.60
CA LYS A 339 -1.88 12.06 4.51
C LYS A 339 -3.33 11.64 4.25
N GLY A 340 -3.70 10.40 4.59
CA GLY A 340 -5.03 9.83 4.35
C GLY A 340 -6.02 10.02 5.51
N GLY A 341 -5.59 10.59 6.64
CA GLY A 341 -6.45 10.81 7.80
C GLY A 341 -5.74 10.64 9.14
N VAL A 342 -6.53 10.70 10.21
CA VAL A 342 -6.09 10.55 11.59
C VAL A 342 -6.68 9.29 12.19
N TRP A 343 -5.82 8.41 12.71
CA TRP A 343 -6.22 7.27 13.53
C TRP A 343 -6.01 7.60 15.01
N GLU A 344 -7.01 7.31 15.83
CA GLU A 344 -6.93 7.51 17.27
C GLU A 344 -7.34 6.26 18.04
N LYS A 345 -6.59 5.94 19.10
CA LYS A 345 -6.96 4.89 20.05
C LYS A 345 -6.67 5.35 21.46
N THR A 346 -7.67 5.17 22.33
CA THR A 346 -7.53 5.42 23.78
C THR A 346 -7.47 4.08 24.50
N GLY A 347 -6.53 3.96 25.45
CA GLY A 347 -6.39 2.82 26.34
C GLY A 347 -6.27 3.25 27.80
N LYS A 348 -6.37 2.28 28.71
CA LYS A 348 -6.41 2.49 30.17
C LYS A 348 -5.10 2.03 30.81
N ILE A 349 -4.62 2.76 31.80
CA ILE A 349 -3.48 2.38 32.66
C ILE A 349 -3.99 2.39 34.10
N ASN A 350 -3.99 1.23 34.75
CA ASN A 350 -4.39 1.10 36.15
C ASN A 350 -3.15 1.11 37.03
N VAL A 351 -2.93 2.18 37.79
CA VAL A 351 -1.79 2.30 38.72
C VAL A 351 -2.24 1.78 40.08
N VAL A 352 -1.50 0.82 40.64
CA VAL A 352 -1.90 0.10 41.87
C VAL A 352 -1.06 0.41 43.10
N LYS A 353 -0.01 1.22 42.96
CA LYS A 353 0.89 1.59 44.05
C LYS A 353 0.47 2.89 44.72
#